data_AF-A0A1V9XSX4-F1
#
_entry.id   AF-A0A1V9XSX4-F1
#
_cell.length_a   1.000
_cell.length_b   1.000
_cell.length_c   1.000
_cell.angle_alpha   90.00
_cell.angle_beta   90.00
_cell.angle_gamma   90.00
#
_symmetry.space_group_name_H-M   'P 1'
#
loop_
_entity.id
_entity.type
_entity.pdbx_description
1 polymer ?
#
loop_
_entity_poly.entity_id
_entity_poly.type
_entity_poly.pdbx_seq_one_letter_code
_entity_poly.pdbx_strand_id
1 'polypeptide(L)'
;MLPLASIVQAGGGLIEEALRDHPSTIRGTFQLIGEWLARASEYLQKDEAGLFAEFLFVLLCSVLASTLAFSHKRLSKRRSLGTEDCYVEFLWNDFEVVPKVGEQYEYIVHYPPTKADRGPPEFTISMHNGDIAIPFCVQHDTLNGQARVQFTPRVSGFYTFRLAVEHVPIPGSPFLKRFDPGEPTASHTTVSNFMPVMVTGDRTALQLKLRLRDRYANETFIDDANAARLEKMLRLRVERCDSGKASAVTYSVWRDDVLLNSTTLSVQLPSPGRFRLRLLYDGAPLAKSPRIDVIVVCETRYHALMNYNEEDPTSELNLGESALFSDAQHHQIKCSIRVVPDAGGSGSQVHFIASDKTVAKIAINSSLKVFLRDRTVELANSQGPLRVAVASEHSSLFIYAGLLHLVGRSAGAGKAFEERRDLLAIRVC
;
A
#
# COMPACT_ATOMS: atom_id res chain seq x y z
N MET A 1 17.18 -12.60 -59.53
CA MET A 1 16.42 -11.34 -59.74
C MET A 1 14.96 -11.63 -59.55
N LEU A 2 14.30 -10.98 -58.58
CA LEU A 2 12.83 -11.04 -58.48
C LEU A 2 12.24 -10.29 -59.68
N PRO A 3 11.19 -10.81 -60.34
CA PRO A 3 10.58 -10.11 -61.46
C PRO A 3 9.99 -8.78 -60.97
N LEU A 4 10.37 -7.69 -61.64
CA LEU A 4 9.94 -6.30 -61.35
C LEU A 4 8.41 -6.17 -61.21
N ALA A 5 7.66 -7.05 -61.88
CA ALA A 5 6.21 -7.17 -61.80
C ALA A 5 5.70 -7.40 -60.36
N SER A 6 6.44 -8.12 -59.51
CA SER A 6 6.03 -8.41 -58.13
C SER A 6 6.11 -7.19 -57.21
N ILE A 7 7.01 -6.24 -57.49
CA ILE A 7 7.18 -5.00 -56.70
C ILE A 7 6.07 -4.00 -57.06
N VAL A 8 5.65 -3.94 -58.33
CA VAL A 8 4.54 -3.09 -58.80
C VAL A 8 3.20 -3.56 -58.21
N GLN A 9 3.01 -4.87 -58.06
CA GLN A 9 1.79 -5.43 -57.49
C GLN A 9 1.61 -5.10 -55.99
N ALA A 10 2.70 -4.97 -55.23
CA ALA A 10 2.65 -4.63 -53.80
C ALA A 10 2.36 -3.14 -53.53
N GLY A 11 2.65 -2.24 -54.49
CA GLY A 11 2.40 -0.80 -54.38
C GLY A 11 1.08 -0.31 -54.96
N GLY A 12 0.34 -1.16 -55.69
CA GLY A 12 -0.84 -0.78 -56.48
C GLY A 12 -1.99 -0.16 -55.68
N GLY A 13 -2.24 -0.63 -54.45
CA GLY A 13 -3.36 -0.14 -53.63
C GLY A 13 -3.25 1.33 -53.22
N LEU A 14 -2.04 1.80 -52.87
CA LEU A 14 -1.79 3.21 -52.54
C LEU A 14 -1.88 4.13 -53.76
N ILE A 15 -1.61 3.59 -54.95
CA ILE A 15 -1.63 4.33 -56.22
C ILE A 15 -3.08 4.52 -56.70
N GLU A 16 -3.93 3.50 -56.57
CA GLU A 16 -5.35 3.59 -56.91
C GLU A 16 -6.11 4.61 -56.04
N GLU A 17 -5.79 4.66 -54.74
CA GLU A 17 -6.42 5.60 -53.82
C GLU A 17 -5.98 7.06 -54.09
N ALA A 18 -4.71 7.27 -54.45
CA ALA A 18 -4.22 8.58 -54.89
C ALA A 18 -4.81 9.03 -56.24
N LEU A 19 -5.04 8.11 -57.19
CA LEU A 19 -5.66 8.38 -58.50
C LEU A 19 -7.14 8.77 -58.39
N ARG A 20 -7.85 8.32 -57.36
CA ARG A 20 -9.27 8.61 -57.15
C ARG A 20 -9.52 10.09 -56.82
N ASP A 21 -8.61 10.74 -56.11
CA ASP A 21 -8.79 12.12 -55.63
C ASP A 21 -8.34 13.22 -56.62
N HIS A 22 -7.38 12.95 -57.52
CA HIS A 22 -6.88 13.90 -58.52
C HIS A 22 -6.48 13.21 -59.85
N PRO A 23 -7.46 12.80 -60.68
CA PRO A 23 -7.23 11.85 -61.77
C PRO A 23 -6.40 12.39 -62.95
N SER A 24 -6.36 13.70 -63.19
CA SER A 24 -5.69 14.27 -64.38
C SER A 24 -4.18 14.47 -64.18
N THR A 25 -3.75 15.00 -63.04
CA THR A 25 -2.33 15.30 -62.76
C THR A 25 -1.52 14.05 -62.40
N ILE A 26 -2.15 13.11 -61.68
CA ILE A 26 -1.50 11.90 -61.20
C ILE A 26 -1.34 10.87 -62.32
N ARG A 27 -2.35 10.73 -63.18
CA ARG A 27 -2.30 9.83 -64.35
C ARG A 27 -1.19 10.22 -65.33
N GLY A 28 -1.02 11.51 -65.60
CA GLY A 28 0.08 12.00 -66.43
C GLY A 28 1.45 11.68 -65.84
N THR A 29 1.61 11.79 -64.52
CA THR A 29 2.87 11.50 -63.83
C THR A 29 3.20 10.00 -63.86
N PHE A 30 2.22 9.13 -63.59
CA PHE A 30 2.42 7.68 -63.65
C PHE A 30 2.66 7.16 -65.07
N GLN A 31 2.02 7.75 -66.06
CA GLN A 31 2.27 7.41 -67.47
C GLN A 31 3.70 7.78 -67.87
N LEU A 32 4.18 8.96 -67.44
CA LEU A 32 5.55 9.41 -67.69
C LEU A 32 6.59 8.54 -66.96
N ILE A 33 6.30 8.09 -65.73
CA ILE A 33 7.13 7.12 -64.99
C ILE A 33 7.13 5.75 -65.68
N GLY A 34 5.97 5.27 -66.14
CA GLY A 34 5.85 4.00 -66.84
C GLY A 34 6.63 3.98 -68.17
N GLU A 35 6.52 5.06 -68.95
CA GLU A 35 7.30 5.23 -70.18
C GLU A 35 8.81 5.30 -69.90
N TRP A 36 9.21 5.96 -68.81
CA TRP A 36 10.60 6.01 -68.38
C TRP A 36 11.13 4.64 -67.95
N LEU A 37 10.36 3.89 -67.16
CA LEU A 37 10.71 2.54 -66.71
C LEU A 37 10.83 1.56 -67.88
N ALA A 38 9.93 1.65 -68.88
CA ALA A 38 10.02 0.85 -70.09
C ALA A 38 11.31 1.13 -70.87
N ARG A 39 11.66 2.42 -71.04
CA ARG A 39 12.92 2.82 -71.70
C ARG A 39 14.16 2.42 -70.90
N ALA A 40 14.14 2.55 -69.58
CA ALA A 40 15.23 2.13 -68.71
C ALA A 40 15.43 0.60 -68.77
N SER A 41 14.34 -0.17 -68.80
CA SER A 41 14.38 -1.63 -68.96
C SER A 41 14.95 -2.03 -70.32
N GLU A 42 14.58 -1.34 -71.40
CA GLU A 42 15.14 -1.59 -72.74
C GLU A 42 16.64 -1.27 -72.80
N TYR A 43 17.08 -0.25 -72.06
CA TYR A 43 18.50 0.12 -71.97
C TYR A 43 19.31 -0.89 -71.13
N LEU A 44 18.73 -1.39 -70.04
CA LEU A 44 19.33 -2.42 -69.18
C LEU A 44 19.47 -3.79 -69.87
N GLN A 45 18.68 -4.07 -70.90
CA GLN A 45 18.77 -5.31 -71.67
C GLN A 45 19.90 -5.32 -72.71
N LYS A 46 20.56 -4.18 -72.95
CA LYS A 46 21.74 -4.11 -73.82
C LYS A 46 22.98 -4.38 -72.97
N ASP A 47 23.71 -5.46 -73.27
CA ASP A 47 24.87 -5.99 -72.52
C ASP A 47 26.05 -5.01 -72.28
N GLU A 48 25.99 -3.79 -72.82
CA GLU A 48 27.01 -2.74 -72.62
C GLU A 48 26.65 -1.72 -71.51
N ALA A 49 25.50 -1.89 -70.86
CA ALA A 49 25.01 -0.99 -69.82
C ALA A 49 25.69 -1.25 -68.47
N GLY A 50 26.96 -0.85 -68.33
CA GLY A 50 27.75 -1.01 -67.09
C GLY A 50 27.31 -0.13 -65.90
N LEU A 51 28.29 0.39 -65.13
CA LEU A 51 28.14 1.21 -63.90
C LEU A 51 27.13 2.36 -63.99
N PHE A 52 26.89 2.90 -65.18
CA PHE A 52 25.92 3.98 -65.40
C PHE A 52 24.47 3.54 -65.15
N ALA A 53 24.14 2.29 -65.45
CA ALA A 53 22.80 1.76 -65.26
C ALA A 53 22.47 1.53 -63.77
N GLU A 54 23.45 1.07 -62.99
CA GLU A 54 23.34 0.97 -61.53
C GLU A 54 23.15 2.35 -60.89
N PHE A 55 23.91 3.36 -61.34
CA PHE A 55 23.76 4.74 -60.88
C PHE A 55 22.36 5.30 -61.18
N LEU A 56 21.85 5.10 -62.40
CA LEU A 56 20.50 5.53 -62.78
C LEU A 56 19.40 4.82 -61.97
N PHE A 57 19.58 3.54 -61.66
CA PHE A 57 18.65 2.79 -60.82
C PHE A 57 18.60 3.33 -59.39
N VAL A 58 19.75 3.58 -58.76
CA VAL A 58 19.83 4.17 -57.41
C VAL A 58 19.23 5.57 -57.39
N LEU A 59 19.48 6.37 -58.42
CA LEU A 59 18.90 7.71 -58.57
C LEU A 59 17.36 7.62 -58.67
N LEU A 60 16.85 6.70 -59.49
CA LEU A 60 15.41 6.47 -59.65
C LEU A 60 14.76 6.04 -58.33
N CYS A 61 15.35 5.07 -57.62
CA CYS A 61 14.85 4.64 -56.30
C CYS A 61 14.83 5.81 -55.30
N SER A 62 15.84 6.67 -55.33
CA SER A 62 15.93 7.83 -54.45
C SER A 62 14.86 8.89 -54.78
N VAL A 63 14.59 9.13 -56.06
CA VAL A 63 13.50 10.02 -56.51
C VAL A 63 12.12 9.45 -56.17
N LEU A 64 11.91 8.14 -56.36
CA LEU A 64 10.67 7.46 -55.96
C LEU A 64 10.46 7.52 -54.45
N ALA A 65 11.49 7.22 -53.65
CA ALA A 65 11.41 7.34 -52.20
C ALA A 65 11.10 8.77 -51.74
N SER A 66 11.74 9.77 -52.35
CA SER A 66 11.51 11.19 -52.03
C SER A 66 10.11 11.67 -52.41
N THR A 67 9.60 11.24 -53.58
CA THR A 67 8.25 11.60 -54.04
C THR A 67 7.16 10.90 -53.24
N LEU A 68 7.37 9.65 -52.84
CA LEU A 68 6.49 8.94 -51.92
C LEU A 68 6.51 9.60 -50.53
N ALA A 69 7.68 9.95 -49.99
CA ALA A 69 7.79 10.66 -48.72
C ALA A 69 7.13 12.05 -48.77
N PHE A 70 7.29 12.80 -49.88
CA PHE A 70 6.65 14.09 -50.06
C PHE A 70 5.13 13.97 -50.22
N SER A 71 4.66 12.98 -50.97
CA SER A 71 3.22 12.71 -51.16
C SER A 71 2.58 12.26 -49.85
N HIS A 72 3.25 11.37 -49.09
CA HIS A 72 2.86 10.98 -47.74
C HIS A 72 2.79 12.19 -46.82
N LYS A 73 3.82 13.06 -46.82
CA LYS A 73 3.82 14.30 -46.03
C LYS A 73 2.67 15.24 -46.42
N ARG A 74 2.39 15.40 -47.72
CA ARG A 74 1.32 16.29 -48.22
C ARG A 74 -0.08 15.72 -47.95
N LEU A 75 -0.25 14.41 -48.08
CA LEU A 75 -1.48 13.70 -47.72
C LEU A 75 -1.70 13.76 -46.20
N SER A 76 -0.66 13.55 -45.39
CA SER A 76 -0.74 13.73 -43.93
C SER A 76 -1.10 15.17 -43.56
N LYS A 77 -0.56 16.19 -44.26
CA LYS A 77 -0.88 17.60 -43.99
C LYS A 77 -2.29 18.01 -44.43
N ARG A 78 -2.91 17.28 -45.37
CA ARG A 78 -4.32 17.44 -45.75
C ARG A 78 -5.27 16.60 -44.89
N ARG A 79 -4.75 15.59 -44.21
CA ARG A 79 -5.48 14.72 -43.28
C ARG A 79 -5.42 15.24 -41.85
N SER A 80 -4.34 15.93 -41.47
CA SER A 80 -4.12 16.37 -40.10
C SER A 80 -5.24 17.30 -39.65
N LEU A 81 -6.02 16.84 -38.69
CA LEU A 81 -6.91 17.70 -37.93
C LEU A 81 -6.08 18.75 -37.21
N GLY A 82 -6.52 20.00 -37.26
CA GLY A 82 -5.95 21.05 -36.43
C GLY A 82 -6.20 20.69 -34.97
N THR A 83 -5.15 20.33 -34.24
CA THR A 83 -5.27 20.01 -32.80
C THR A 83 -5.68 21.23 -31.99
N GLU A 84 -5.50 22.44 -32.52
CA GLU A 84 -5.93 23.71 -31.94
C GLU A 84 -7.43 23.79 -31.66
N ASP A 85 -8.25 23.06 -32.42
CA ASP A 85 -9.70 23.00 -32.25
C ASP A 85 -10.13 21.83 -31.34
N CYS A 86 -9.19 21.00 -30.90
CA CYS A 86 -9.44 19.91 -29.97
C CYS A 86 -9.33 20.40 -28.52
N TYR A 87 -10.25 19.96 -27.67
CA TYR A 87 -10.17 20.22 -26.23
C TYR A 87 -10.73 19.05 -25.42
N VAL A 88 -10.41 19.03 -24.12
CA VAL A 88 -10.89 18.01 -23.18
C VAL A 88 -11.82 18.65 -22.17
N GLU A 89 -12.96 18.01 -21.97
CA GLU A 89 -13.92 18.32 -20.94
C GLU A 89 -13.94 17.19 -19.91
N PHE A 90 -13.41 17.46 -18.72
CA PHE A 90 -13.51 16.53 -17.60
C PHE A 90 -14.90 16.65 -16.97
N LEU A 91 -15.63 15.53 -16.86
CA LEU A 91 -17.00 15.53 -16.34
C LEU A 91 -17.05 15.54 -14.80
N TRP A 92 -16.04 16.14 -14.17
CA TRP A 92 -15.95 16.38 -12.73
C TRP A 92 -15.31 17.74 -12.48
N ASN A 93 -15.59 18.32 -11.31
CA ASN A 93 -15.10 19.64 -10.94
C ASN A 93 -13.99 19.53 -9.91
N ASP A 94 -12.74 19.80 -10.32
CA ASP A 94 -11.57 19.76 -9.42
C ASP A 94 -11.66 20.78 -8.27
N PHE A 95 -12.48 21.84 -8.40
CA PHE A 95 -12.56 22.92 -7.41
C PHE A 95 -13.56 22.66 -6.29
N GLU A 96 -14.62 21.89 -6.57
CA GLU A 96 -15.68 21.63 -5.59
C GLU A 96 -15.42 20.36 -4.80
N VAL A 97 -15.06 19.27 -5.50
CA VAL A 97 -14.85 17.96 -4.89
C VAL A 97 -13.69 17.28 -5.62
N VAL A 98 -12.58 17.09 -4.90
CA VAL A 98 -11.47 16.28 -5.42
C VAL A 98 -12.01 14.86 -5.67
N PRO A 99 -11.89 14.33 -6.89
CA PRO A 99 -12.42 13.01 -7.21
C PRO A 99 -11.77 11.93 -6.34
N LYS A 100 -12.52 10.92 -5.95
CA LYS A 100 -12.09 9.82 -5.08
C LYS A 100 -11.77 8.56 -5.88
N VAL A 101 -10.76 7.81 -5.46
CA VAL A 101 -10.48 6.51 -6.07
C VAL A 101 -11.62 5.51 -5.90
N GLY A 102 -11.78 4.66 -6.90
CA GLY A 102 -12.80 3.60 -6.95
C GLY A 102 -14.11 3.96 -7.60
N GLU A 103 -14.34 5.25 -7.88
CA GLU A 103 -15.47 5.69 -8.68
C GLU A 103 -15.11 5.64 -10.17
N GLN A 104 -16.14 5.51 -11.02
CA GLN A 104 -15.95 5.60 -12.46
C GLN A 104 -15.99 7.08 -12.86
N TYR A 105 -14.95 7.53 -13.56
CA TYR A 105 -14.85 8.88 -14.09
C TYR A 105 -14.85 8.87 -15.61
N GLU A 106 -15.31 9.98 -16.15
CA GLU A 106 -15.44 10.19 -17.58
C GLU A 106 -14.89 11.55 -17.98
N TYR A 107 -14.27 11.62 -19.15
CA TYR A 107 -14.02 12.88 -19.84
C TYR A 107 -14.33 12.73 -21.32
N ILE A 108 -14.64 13.85 -21.96
CA ILE A 108 -14.96 13.93 -23.37
C ILE A 108 -13.82 14.66 -24.08
N VAL A 109 -13.28 14.02 -25.11
CA VAL A 109 -12.38 14.67 -26.06
C VAL A 109 -13.24 15.20 -27.20
N HIS A 110 -13.29 16.52 -27.34
CA HIS A 110 -13.97 17.20 -28.43
C HIS A 110 -12.96 17.41 -29.57
N TYR A 111 -13.38 17.08 -30.79
CA TYR A 111 -12.60 17.28 -32.00
C TYR A 111 -13.54 17.76 -33.13
N PRO A 112 -13.01 18.47 -34.15
CA PRO A 112 -13.82 18.90 -35.28
C PRO A 112 -14.57 17.71 -35.91
N PRO A 113 -15.88 17.81 -36.17
CA PRO A 113 -16.64 16.76 -36.82
C PRO A 113 -15.97 16.37 -38.13
N THR A 114 -15.58 15.10 -38.27
CA THR A 114 -15.00 14.63 -39.53
C THR A 114 -16.10 14.56 -40.58
N LYS A 115 -15.78 14.97 -41.82
CA LYS A 115 -16.67 14.68 -42.96
C LYS A 115 -16.91 13.17 -43.00
N ALA A 116 -18.13 12.74 -43.31
CA ALA A 116 -18.59 11.36 -43.22
C ALA A 116 -17.64 10.31 -43.81
N ASP A 117 -16.81 10.71 -44.78
CA ASP A 117 -15.87 9.83 -45.49
C ASP A 117 -14.57 9.50 -44.74
N ARG A 118 -14.25 10.18 -43.62
CA ARG A 118 -12.91 10.05 -42.96
C ARG A 118 -12.82 9.16 -41.72
N GLY A 119 -13.93 8.61 -41.22
CA GLY A 119 -13.91 7.85 -39.96
C GLY A 119 -13.49 8.68 -38.74
N PRO A 120 -13.42 8.06 -37.54
CA PRO A 120 -12.90 8.72 -36.35
C PRO A 120 -11.38 8.95 -36.48
N PRO A 121 -10.84 10.05 -35.95
CA PRO A 121 -9.40 10.24 -35.90
C PRO A 121 -8.73 9.26 -34.94
N GLU A 122 -7.44 9.00 -35.17
CA GLU A 122 -6.65 8.16 -34.28
C GLU A 122 -6.32 8.93 -33.00
N PHE A 123 -6.71 8.38 -31.85
CA PHE A 123 -6.37 8.93 -30.54
C PHE A 123 -5.25 8.12 -29.91
N THR A 124 -4.21 8.82 -29.44
CA THR A 124 -3.23 8.26 -28.51
C THR A 124 -3.54 8.81 -27.12
N ILE A 125 -4.07 7.94 -26.25
CA ILE A 125 -4.38 8.27 -24.86
C ILE A 125 -3.45 7.46 -23.96
N SER A 126 -2.76 8.13 -23.04
CA SER A 126 -2.01 7.49 -21.97
C SER A 126 -2.38 8.12 -20.63
N MET A 127 -2.73 7.29 -19.66
CA MET A 127 -3.11 7.72 -18.31
C MET A 127 -2.25 6.99 -17.28
N HIS A 128 -1.53 7.76 -16.48
CA HIS A 128 -0.53 7.23 -15.56
C HIS A 128 -0.63 7.86 -14.17
N ASN A 129 -0.50 7.06 -13.11
CA ASN A 129 -0.17 7.51 -11.76
C ASN A 129 1.28 7.07 -11.47
N GLY A 130 2.23 7.98 -11.62
CA GLY A 130 3.65 7.61 -11.67
C GLY A 130 3.93 6.60 -12.79
N ASP A 131 4.44 5.43 -12.42
CA ASP A 131 4.74 4.33 -13.36
C ASP A 131 3.54 3.39 -13.62
N ILE A 132 2.40 3.62 -12.94
CA ILE A 132 1.23 2.74 -13.03
C ILE A 132 0.32 3.23 -14.16
N ALA A 133 0.23 2.46 -15.25
CA ALA A 133 -0.73 2.69 -16.32
C ALA A 133 -2.15 2.32 -15.89
N ILE A 134 -3.12 3.15 -16.27
CA ILE A 134 -4.51 3.02 -15.84
C ILE A 134 -5.35 2.49 -17.00
N PRO A 135 -6.12 1.41 -16.84
CA PRO A 135 -6.99 0.89 -17.88
C PRO A 135 -8.17 1.82 -18.12
N PHE A 136 -8.60 1.91 -19.38
CA PHE A 136 -9.72 2.74 -19.80
C PHE A 136 -10.46 2.16 -20.99
N CYS A 137 -11.67 2.67 -21.21
CA CYS A 137 -12.50 2.36 -22.37
C CYS A 137 -12.77 3.66 -23.14
N VAL A 138 -12.74 3.60 -24.47
CA VAL A 138 -13.06 4.73 -25.35
C VAL A 138 -14.30 4.40 -26.16
N GLN A 139 -15.27 5.30 -26.15
CA GLN A 139 -16.48 5.24 -26.98
C GLN A 139 -16.48 6.44 -27.91
N HIS A 140 -16.48 6.18 -29.22
CA HIS A 140 -16.50 7.24 -30.23
C HIS A 140 -17.94 7.61 -30.60
N ASP A 141 -18.25 8.89 -30.55
CA ASP A 141 -19.42 9.49 -31.17
C ASP A 141 -18.95 10.34 -32.36
N THR A 142 -18.82 9.68 -33.51
CA THR A 142 -18.34 10.29 -34.74
C THR A 142 -19.29 11.36 -35.29
N LEU A 143 -20.58 11.31 -34.93
CA LEU A 143 -21.57 12.27 -35.42
C LEU A 143 -21.37 13.64 -34.77
N ASN A 144 -21.02 13.64 -33.49
CA ASN A 144 -20.84 14.86 -32.71
C ASN A 144 -19.38 15.32 -32.60
N GLY A 145 -18.43 14.58 -33.19
CA GLY A 145 -17.00 14.89 -33.03
C GLY A 145 -16.53 14.69 -31.60
N GLN A 146 -17.02 13.64 -30.93
CA GLN A 146 -16.72 13.37 -29.52
C GLN A 146 -16.13 11.98 -29.32
N ALA A 147 -15.22 11.85 -28.37
CA ALA A 147 -14.73 10.58 -27.87
C ALA A 147 -14.83 10.59 -26.35
N ARG A 148 -15.67 9.71 -25.81
CA ARG A 148 -15.88 9.56 -24.37
C ARG A 148 -14.91 8.53 -23.83
N VAL A 149 -14.14 8.92 -22.81
CA VAL A 149 -13.16 8.04 -22.16
C VAL A 149 -13.62 7.77 -20.74
N GLN A 150 -13.77 6.48 -20.41
CA GLN A 150 -14.18 6.02 -19.09
C GLN A 150 -13.02 5.28 -18.40
N PHE A 151 -12.79 5.55 -17.11
CA PHE A 151 -11.75 4.88 -16.33
C PHE A 151 -12.12 4.83 -14.84
N THR A 152 -11.41 3.99 -14.08
CA THR A 152 -11.59 3.85 -12.63
C THR A 152 -10.22 3.90 -11.93
N PRO A 153 -9.83 5.03 -11.34
CA PRO A 153 -8.57 5.14 -10.61
C PRO A 153 -8.64 4.29 -9.34
N ARG A 154 -7.60 3.51 -9.06
CA ARG A 154 -7.53 2.65 -7.86
C ARG A 154 -6.46 3.07 -6.86
N VAL A 155 -5.55 3.95 -7.28
CA VAL A 155 -4.43 4.45 -6.46
C VAL A 155 -4.62 5.95 -6.22
N SER A 156 -4.60 6.41 -4.98
CA SER A 156 -4.74 7.85 -4.70
C SER A 156 -3.47 8.59 -5.14
N GLY A 157 -3.59 9.83 -5.59
CA GLY A 157 -2.46 10.68 -5.95
C GLY A 157 -2.66 11.44 -7.25
N PHE A 158 -1.55 11.89 -7.83
CA PHE A 158 -1.55 12.67 -9.07
C PHE A 158 -1.48 11.77 -10.31
N TYR A 159 -2.36 12.05 -11.27
CA TYR A 159 -2.49 11.34 -12.53
C TYR A 159 -2.14 12.28 -13.68
N THR A 160 -1.32 11.79 -14.61
CA THR A 160 -0.95 12.48 -15.84
C THR A 160 -1.74 11.88 -17.00
N PHE A 161 -2.56 12.72 -17.64
CA PHE A 161 -3.33 12.38 -18.83
C PHE A 161 -2.62 12.98 -20.04
N ARG A 162 -2.03 12.15 -20.90
CA ARG A 162 -1.49 12.60 -22.19
C ARG A 162 -2.44 12.17 -23.27
N LEU A 163 -2.93 13.17 -24.00
CA LEU A 163 -3.81 12.99 -25.14
C LEU A 163 -3.15 13.59 -26.37
N ALA A 164 -3.20 12.85 -27.45
CA ALA A 164 -2.79 13.29 -28.77
C ALA A 164 -3.81 12.79 -29.80
N VAL A 165 -4.05 13.62 -30.81
CA VAL A 165 -4.87 13.30 -31.99
C VAL A 165 -3.91 13.23 -33.17
N GLU A 166 -3.93 12.11 -33.90
CA GLU A 166 -3.02 11.84 -35.02
C GLU A 166 -1.54 12.08 -34.63
N HIS A 167 -1.16 11.63 -33.44
CA HIS A 167 0.15 11.76 -32.81
C HIS A 167 0.60 13.19 -32.46
N VAL A 168 -0.28 14.19 -32.60
CA VAL A 168 -0.03 15.57 -32.17
C VAL A 168 -0.74 15.82 -30.83
N PRO A 169 -0.02 16.24 -29.77
CA PRO A 169 -0.65 16.57 -28.49
C PRO A 169 -1.69 17.67 -28.64
N ILE A 170 -2.85 17.47 -28.03
CA ILE A 170 -3.89 18.51 -27.99
C ILE A 170 -3.50 19.64 -27.00
N PRO A 171 -4.04 20.85 -27.15
CA PRO A 171 -3.83 21.95 -26.22
C PRO A 171 -4.08 21.55 -24.76
N GLY A 172 -3.16 21.91 -23.87
CA GLY A 172 -3.23 21.59 -22.44
C GLY A 172 -2.72 20.21 -22.04
N SER A 173 -2.51 19.29 -23.00
CA SER A 173 -1.85 18.01 -22.73
C SER A 173 -0.36 18.23 -22.43
N PRO A 174 0.21 17.64 -21.35
CA PRO A 174 -0.43 16.73 -20.41
C PRO A 174 -1.28 17.42 -19.32
N PHE A 175 -2.41 16.81 -18.97
CA PHE A 175 -3.26 17.27 -17.87
C PHE A 175 -2.88 16.56 -16.57
N LEU A 176 -2.76 17.32 -15.49
CA LEU A 176 -2.48 16.79 -14.15
C LEU A 176 -3.75 16.86 -13.30
N LYS A 177 -4.19 15.72 -12.76
CA LYS A 177 -5.38 15.64 -11.88
C LYS A 177 -5.03 14.89 -10.60
N ARG A 178 -5.62 15.29 -9.47
CA ARG A 178 -5.44 14.60 -8.19
C ARG A 178 -6.67 13.78 -7.87
N PHE A 179 -6.47 12.54 -7.44
CA PHE A 179 -7.51 11.68 -6.90
C PHE A 179 -7.24 11.40 -5.43
N ASP A 180 -8.19 11.73 -4.58
CA ASP A 180 -8.12 11.47 -3.16
C ASP A 180 -8.47 10.00 -2.84
N PRO A 181 -7.97 9.48 -1.72
CA PRO A 181 -8.30 8.13 -1.27
C PRO A 181 -9.82 7.99 -1.05
N GLY A 182 -10.30 6.76 -1.22
CA GLY A 182 -11.69 6.42 -0.97
C GLY A 182 -11.99 6.45 0.52
N GLU A 183 -13.19 6.03 0.86
CA GLU A 183 -13.59 5.94 2.25
C GLU A 183 -12.82 4.82 2.99
N PRO A 184 -12.34 5.04 4.23
CA PRO A 184 -11.77 3.98 5.04
C PRO A 184 -12.69 2.77 5.18
N THR A 185 -12.07 1.58 5.17
CA THR A 185 -12.77 0.30 5.32
C THR A 185 -12.17 -0.54 6.43
N ALA A 186 -13.00 -1.34 7.10
CA ALA A 186 -12.53 -2.24 8.15
C ALA A 186 -11.49 -3.26 7.65
N SER A 187 -11.59 -3.69 6.38
CA SER A 187 -10.71 -4.72 5.81
C SER A 187 -9.27 -4.25 5.60
N HIS A 188 -9.05 -2.95 5.44
CA HIS A 188 -7.71 -2.40 5.16
C HIS A 188 -7.19 -1.49 6.28
N THR A 189 -8.07 -1.01 7.15
CA THR A 189 -7.66 -0.25 8.34
C THR A 189 -6.89 -1.15 9.31
N THR A 190 -5.78 -0.62 9.83
CA THR A 190 -4.85 -1.36 10.69
C THR A 190 -4.53 -0.60 11.96
N VAL A 191 -4.09 -1.31 13.00
CA VAL A 191 -3.46 -0.71 14.17
C VAL A 191 -1.95 -0.88 13.97
N SER A 192 -1.16 0.18 14.09
CA SER A 192 0.27 0.17 13.73
C SER A 192 1.20 -0.09 14.92
N ASN A 193 0.78 0.23 16.15
CA ASN A 193 1.60 0.15 17.36
C ASN A 193 1.09 -0.90 18.35
N PHE A 194 0.26 -1.86 17.92
CA PHE A 194 -0.26 -2.87 18.82
C PHE A 194 0.64 -4.11 18.88
N MET A 195 0.51 -4.84 19.97
CA MET A 195 1.02 -6.19 20.13
C MET A 195 -0.15 -7.11 20.51
N PRO A 196 -0.08 -8.43 20.24
CA PRO A 196 -1.14 -9.37 20.65
C PRO A 196 -1.46 -9.30 22.16
N VAL A 197 -0.45 -9.01 22.97
CA VAL A 197 -0.57 -8.73 24.40
C VAL A 197 0.06 -7.37 24.70
N MET A 198 -0.69 -6.48 25.35
CA MET A 198 -0.21 -5.18 25.83
C MET A 198 -0.32 -5.10 27.36
N VAL A 199 0.51 -4.25 27.99
CA VAL A 199 0.49 -4.01 29.43
C VAL A 199 0.30 -2.52 29.67
N THR A 200 -0.60 -2.14 30.58
CA THR A 200 -0.81 -0.74 30.97
C THR A 200 -1.14 -0.62 32.46
N GLY A 201 -0.97 0.59 33.02
CA GLY A 201 -1.49 0.95 34.34
C GLY A 201 -3.01 1.16 34.31
N ASP A 202 -3.70 0.96 35.44
CA ASP A 202 -5.14 1.23 35.62
C ASP A 202 -5.52 2.72 35.52
N ARG A 203 -4.54 3.63 35.60
CA ARG A 203 -4.72 5.07 35.31
C ARG A 203 -4.00 5.55 34.06
N THR A 204 -3.26 4.67 33.40
CA THR A 204 -2.51 5.00 32.19
C THR A 204 -3.35 4.63 30.98
N ALA A 205 -3.64 5.62 30.13
CA ALA A 205 -4.40 5.36 28.92
C ALA A 205 -3.53 4.60 27.91
N LEU A 206 -4.05 3.46 27.43
CA LEU A 206 -3.46 2.70 26.35
C LEU A 206 -3.69 3.43 25.03
N GLN A 207 -2.61 3.78 24.33
CA GLN A 207 -2.68 4.45 23.03
C GLN A 207 -2.55 3.44 21.88
N LEU A 208 -3.55 3.37 21.01
CA LEU A 208 -3.58 2.55 19.81
C LEU A 208 -3.61 3.45 18.57
N LYS A 209 -2.55 3.45 17.79
CA LYS A 209 -2.41 4.22 16.55
C LYS A 209 -3.06 3.48 15.40
N LEU A 210 -4.12 4.04 14.86
CA LEU A 210 -4.87 3.55 13.72
C LEU A 210 -4.32 4.16 12.43
N ARG A 211 -4.09 3.31 11.43
CA ARG A 211 -3.83 3.72 10.04
C ARG A 211 -5.06 3.36 9.21
N LEU A 212 -5.79 4.39 8.83
CA LEU A 212 -7.01 4.27 8.06
C LEU A 212 -6.69 4.07 6.58
N ARG A 213 -7.35 3.10 5.96
CA ARG A 213 -7.15 2.77 4.54
C ARG A 213 -8.45 2.44 3.85
N ASP A 214 -8.55 2.84 2.58
CA ASP A 214 -9.71 2.54 1.75
C ASP A 214 -9.72 1.09 1.25
N ARG A 215 -10.72 0.72 0.45
CA ARG A 215 -10.86 -0.64 -0.10
C ARG A 215 -9.74 -1.09 -1.07
N TYR A 216 -8.91 -0.15 -1.55
CA TYR A 216 -7.75 -0.43 -2.40
C TYR A 216 -6.42 -0.27 -1.64
N ALA A 217 -6.50 -0.16 -0.31
CA ALA A 217 -5.36 0.04 0.59
C ALA A 217 -4.65 1.40 0.47
N ASN A 218 -5.29 2.41 -0.14
CA ASN A 218 -4.76 3.78 -0.13
C ASN A 218 -4.87 4.36 1.29
N GLU A 219 -3.89 5.16 1.69
CA GLU A 219 -3.92 5.84 2.98
C GLU A 219 -4.92 6.99 2.94
N THR A 220 -5.83 7.01 3.91
CA THR A 220 -6.94 7.97 3.91
C THR A 220 -6.60 9.14 4.82
N PHE A 221 -6.84 10.35 4.34
CA PHE A 221 -6.70 11.54 5.17
C PHE A 221 -7.83 11.63 6.20
N ILE A 222 -7.50 12.13 7.38
CA ILE A 222 -8.45 12.38 8.45
C ILE A 222 -8.77 13.86 8.40
N ASP A 223 -9.63 14.26 7.48
CA ASP A 223 -10.27 15.58 7.49
C ASP A 223 -11.42 15.63 8.49
N ASP A 224 -12.08 16.77 8.65
CA ASP A 224 -13.15 16.94 9.65
C ASP A 224 -14.34 16.01 9.37
N ALA A 225 -14.64 15.75 8.10
CA ALA A 225 -15.67 14.82 7.68
C ALA A 225 -15.33 13.37 8.05
N ASN A 226 -14.10 12.91 7.75
CA ASN A 226 -13.65 11.57 8.11
C ASN A 226 -13.43 11.42 9.62
N ALA A 227 -13.04 12.47 10.34
CA ALA A 227 -12.94 12.46 11.80
C ALA A 227 -14.30 12.25 12.45
N ALA A 228 -15.31 13.06 12.09
CA ALA A 228 -16.68 12.89 12.59
C ALA A 228 -17.24 11.50 12.26
N ARG A 229 -16.91 10.99 11.07
CA ARG A 229 -17.31 9.65 10.67
C ARG A 229 -16.59 8.56 11.46
N LEU A 230 -15.29 8.71 11.70
CA LEU A 230 -14.50 7.78 12.51
C LEU A 230 -15.06 7.69 13.92
N GLU A 231 -15.41 8.82 14.55
CA GLU A 231 -16.05 8.84 15.87
C GLU A 231 -17.39 8.09 15.88
N LYS A 232 -18.17 8.20 14.80
CA LYS A 232 -19.46 7.51 14.67
C LYS A 232 -19.31 6.00 14.43
N MET A 233 -18.36 5.62 13.59
CA MET A 233 -18.22 4.27 13.03
C MET A 233 -17.25 3.38 13.82
N LEU A 234 -16.23 3.96 14.46
CA LEU A 234 -15.28 3.21 15.28
C LEU A 234 -15.91 2.84 16.62
N ARG A 235 -15.97 1.55 16.88
CA ARG A 235 -16.47 0.99 18.14
C ARG A 235 -15.39 0.13 18.78
N LEU A 236 -15.13 0.39 20.05
CA LEU A 236 -14.28 -0.46 20.88
C LEU A 236 -15.17 -1.38 21.72
N ARG A 237 -15.04 -2.69 21.55
CA ARG A 237 -15.59 -3.67 22.49
C ARG A 237 -14.49 -4.11 23.44
N VAL A 238 -14.76 -4.00 24.74
CA VAL A 238 -13.87 -4.44 25.81
C VAL A 238 -14.56 -5.54 26.60
N GLU A 239 -13.95 -6.72 26.61
CA GLU A 239 -14.39 -7.86 27.40
C GLU A 239 -13.38 -8.08 28.53
N ARG A 240 -13.84 -8.14 29.78
CA ARG A 240 -12.95 -8.56 30.88
C ARG A 240 -12.90 -10.08 30.91
N CYS A 241 -11.72 -10.66 30.72
CA CYS A 241 -11.54 -12.10 30.61
C CYS A 241 -11.89 -12.83 31.92
N ASP A 242 -11.57 -12.23 33.07
CA ASP A 242 -11.78 -12.84 34.39
C ASP A 242 -13.27 -13.02 34.74
N SER A 243 -14.13 -12.13 34.24
CA SER A 243 -15.57 -12.15 34.54
C SER A 243 -16.44 -12.59 33.37
N GLY A 244 -15.88 -12.64 32.15
CA GLY A 244 -16.63 -12.84 30.91
C GLY A 244 -17.64 -11.72 30.59
N LYS A 245 -17.68 -10.66 31.40
CA LYS A 245 -18.63 -9.54 31.22
C LYS A 245 -18.01 -8.46 30.35
N ALA A 246 -18.84 -7.85 29.50
CA ALA A 246 -18.49 -6.62 28.80
C ALA A 246 -18.15 -5.55 29.84
N SER A 247 -17.00 -4.91 29.69
CA SER A 247 -16.59 -3.80 30.55
C SER A 247 -16.97 -2.50 29.85
N ALA A 248 -17.71 -1.63 30.54
CA ALA A 248 -17.83 -0.25 30.09
C ALA A 248 -16.44 0.40 30.24
N VAL A 249 -15.94 0.95 29.15
CA VAL A 249 -14.61 1.59 29.08
C VAL A 249 -14.77 2.90 28.36
N THR A 250 -14.21 3.95 28.95
CA THR A 250 -14.11 5.26 28.29
C THR A 250 -12.93 5.23 27.34
N TYR A 251 -13.17 5.64 26.10
CA TYR A 251 -12.11 5.85 25.13
C TYR A 251 -12.33 7.18 24.40
N SER A 252 -11.24 7.77 23.95
CA SER A 252 -11.25 8.98 23.13
C SER A 252 -10.43 8.77 21.87
N VAL A 253 -10.85 9.41 20.79
CA VAL A 253 -10.23 9.31 19.47
C VAL A 253 -9.58 10.65 19.18
N TRP A 254 -8.27 10.65 18.98
CA TRP A 254 -7.47 11.85 18.77
C TRP A 254 -6.92 11.86 17.36
N ARG A 255 -7.03 12.98 16.67
CA ARG A 255 -6.34 13.21 15.40
C ARG A 255 -4.88 13.52 15.67
N ASP A 256 -3.98 12.92 14.89
CA ASP A 256 -2.60 13.34 14.85
C ASP A 256 -2.52 14.51 13.85
N ASP A 257 -2.43 15.75 14.37
CA ASP A 257 -2.43 16.96 13.54
C ASP A 257 -1.22 17.03 12.60
N VAL A 258 -0.13 16.34 12.94
CA VAL A 258 1.09 16.27 12.13
C VAL A 258 0.95 15.18 11.07
N LEU A 259 0.44 14.01 11.45
CA LEU A 259 0.27 12.87 10.57
C LEU A 259 -1.21 12.67 10.22
N LEU A 260 -1.67 13.43 9.23
CA LEU A 260 -3.05 13.43 8.71
C LEU A 260 -3.57 12.05 8.26
N ASN A 261 -2.72 11.03 8.17
CA ASN A 261 -3.07 9.64 7.80
C ASN A 261 -3.23 8.72 9.02
N SER A 262 -3.19 9.25 10.25
CA SER A 262 -3.26 8.45 11.46
C SER A 262 -4.09 9.08 12.57
N THR A 263 -4.76 8.21 13.33
CA THR A 263 -5.52 8.58 14.52
C THR A 263 -5.02 7.77 15.70
N THR A 264 -5.02 8.36 16.89
CA THR A 264 -4.73 7.66 18.13
C THR A 264 -6.02 7.41 18.89
N LEU A 265 -6.31 6.15 19.17
CA LEU A 265 -7.35 5.73 20.09
C LEU A 265 -6.74 5.61 21.49
N SER A 266 -7.21 6.41 22.44
CA SER A 266 -6.77 6.39 23.83
C SER A 266 -7.82 5.67 24.68
N VAL A 267 -7.42 4.59 25.37
CA VAL A 267 -8.32 3.70 26.11
C VAL A 267 -7.89 3.64 27.57
N GLN A 268 -8.76 4.04 28.50
CA GLN A 268 -8.48 3.94 29.93
C GLN A 268 -9.24 2.79 30.57
N LEU A 269 -8.52 1.76 31.01
CA LEU A 269 -9.11 0.56 31.60
C LEU A 269 -9.26 0.74 33.13
N PRO A 270 -10.45 0.51 33.71
CA PRO A 270 -10.80 1.05 35.02
C PRO A 270 -10.21 0.31 36.22
N SER A 271 -9.67 -0.90 36.04
CA SER A 271 -9.17 -1.71 37.17
C SER A 271 -8.14 -2.73 36.70
N PRO A 272 -7.24 -3.19 37.59
CA PRO A 272 -6.32 -4.27 37.29
C PRO A 272 -7.05 -5.56 36.88
N GLY A 273 -6.51 -6.27 35.90
CA GLY A 273 -7.11 -7.50 35.36
C GLY A 273 -6.71 -7.76 33.90
N ARG A 274 -7.26 -8.83 33.32
CA ARG A 274 -7.08 -9.15 31.90
C ARG A 274 -8.30 -8.70 31.09
N PHE A 275 -8.04 -7.91 30.05
CA PHE A 275 -9.04 -7.39 29.13
C PHE A 275 -8.76 -7.89 27.73
N ARG A 276 -9.79 -7.97 26.90
CA ARG A 276 -9.71 -8.26 25.48
C ARG A 276 -10.39 -7.16 24.71
N LEU A 277 -9.62 -6.48 23.88
CA LEU A 277 -10.10 -5.43 23.00
C LEU A 277 -10.42 -5.99 21.63
N ARG A 278 -11.55 -5.55 21.07
CA ARG A 278 -11.91 -5.75 19.68
C ARG A 278 -12.33 -4.41 19.08
N LEU A 279 -11.62 -4.02 18.03
CA LEU A 279 -11.92 -2.83 17.27
C LEU A 279 -12.85 -3.19 16.11
N LEU A 280 -13.97 -2.47 16.03
CA LEU A 280 -14.91 -2.56 14.93
C LEU A 280 -14.97 -1.21 14.22
N TYR A 281 -15.06 -1.24 12.90
CA TYR A 281 -15.31 -0.08 12.07
C TYR A 281 -16.54 -0.37 11.21
N ASP A 282 -17.56 0.46 11.34
CA ASP A 282 -18.86 0.26 10.69
C ASP A 282 -19.45 -1.14 10.97
N GLY A 283 -19.37 -1.56 12.24
CA GLY A 283 -19.86 -2.86 12.72
C GLY A 283 -19.01 -4.07 12.34
N ALA A 284 -18.08 -3.95 11.39
CA ALA A 284 -17.17 -5.02 11.00
C ALA A 284 -15.87 -4.99 11.81
N PRO A 285 -15.30 -6.14 12.21
CA PRO A 285 -13.99 -6.18 12.85
C PRO A 285 -12.91 -5.70 11.86
N LEU A 286 -11.94 -4.95 12.36
CA LEU A 286 -10.79 -4.57 11.55
C LEU A 286 -10.01 -5.82 11.11
N ALA A 287 -9.88 -6.09 9.81
CA ALA A 287 -9.41 -7.40 9.32
C ALA A 287 -7.97 -7.73 9.74
N LYS A 288 -7.14 -6.70 9.95
CA LYS A 288 -5.77 -6.84 10.45
C LYS A 288 -5.61 -6.40 11.91
N SER A 289 -6.71 -6.13 12.63
CA SER A 289 -6.65 -5.94 14.07
C SER A 289 -7.00 -7.27 14.73
N PRO A 290 -5.99 -8.04 15.18
CA PRO A 290 -6.24 -9.22 15.98
C PRO A 290 -6.86 -8.79 17.31
N ARG A 291 -7.43 -9.78 18.01
CA ARG A 291 -7.83 -9.63 19.41
C ARG A 291 -6.61 -9.14 20.19
N ILE A 292 -6.71 -7.96 20.79
CA ILE A 292 -5.65 -7.38 21.61
C ILE A 292 -5.97 -7.74 23.05
N ASP A 293 -5.19 -8.63 23.65
CA ASP A 293 -5.28 -8.90 25.07
C ASP A 293 -4.48 -7.83 25.83
N VAL A 294 -5.08 -7.22 26.85
CA VAL A 294 -4.46 -6.16 27.65
C VAL A 294 -4.41 -6.58 29.11
N ILE A 295 -3.23 -6.54 29.71
CA ILE A 295 -3.02 -6.77 31.12
C ILE A 295 -2.93 -5.40 31.81
N VAL A 296 -3.89 -5.13 32.67
CA VAL A 296 -3.92 -3.90 33.47
C VAL A 296 -3.31 -4.20 34.84
N VAL A 297 -2.31 -3.42 35.19
CA VAL A 297 -1.61 -3.48 36.47
C VAL A 297 -1.97 -2.24 37.28
N CYS A 298 -1.98 -2.33 38.61
CA CYS A 298 -2.15 -1.15 39.45
C CYS A 298 -1.02 -0.12 39.20
N GLU A 299 -1.37 1.15 39.00
CA GLU A 299 -0.45 2.24 38.64
C GLU A 299 0.80 2.32 39.54
N THR A 300 0.65 2.16 40.87
CA THR A 300 1.79 2.18 41.80
C THR A 300 2.81 1.08 41.52
N ARG A 301 2.34 -0.09 41.09
CA ARG A 301 3.18 -1.23 40.70
C ARG A 301 3.72 -1.07 39.28
N TYR A 302 2.97 -0.44 38.40
CA TYR A 302 3.40 -0.15 37.03
C TYR A 302 4.54 0.86 36.98
N HIS A 303 4.44 1.99 37.71
CA HIS A 303 5.54 2.96 37.82
C HIS A 303 6.79 2.33 38.42
N ALA A 304 6.65 1.52 39.48
CA ALA A 304 7.77 0.77 40.05
C ALA A 304 8.43 -0.17 39.02
N LEU A 305 7.66 -0.79 38.12
CA LEU A 305 8.17 -1.64 37.06
C LEU A 305 8.88 -0.84 35.95
N MET A 306 8.30 0.28 35.50
CA MET A 306 8.83 1.07 34.39
C MET A 306 10.09 1.84 34.76
N ASN A 307 10.16 2.35 35.99
CA ASN A 307 11.31 3.11 36.50
C ASN A 307 12.44 2.21 37.02
N TYR A 308 12.23 0.90 37.04
CA TYR A 308 13.23 -0.06 37.45
C TYR A 308 14.44 -0.01 36.49
N ASN A 309 15.61 0.31 37.06
CA ASN A 309 16.92 0.59 36.42
C ASN A 309 17.23 2.03 35.97
N GLU A 310 16.32 3.01 36.05
CA GLU A 310 16.62 4.38 35.57
C GLU A 310 17.10 5.35 36.67
N GLU A 311 16.67 5.18 37.92
CA GLU A 311 16.97 6.17 38.98
C GLU A 311 17.91 5.65 40.07
N ASP A 312 17.95 4.34 40.33
CA ASP A 312 18.79 3.75 41.38
C ASP A 312 19.18 2.29 41.06
N PRO A 313 20.46 2.00 40.76
CA PRO A 313 20.95 0.65 40.49
C PRO A 313 20.95 -0.27 41.72
N THR A 314 20.59 0.25 42.90
CA THR A 314 20.44 -0.53 44.14
C THR A 314 18.99 -0.83 44.48
N SER A 315 18.03 -0.25 43.75
CA SER A 315 16.61 -0.45 44.03
C SER A 315 16.18 -1.90 43.73
N GLU A 316 15.54 -2.55 44.72
CA GLU A 316 14.93 -3.87 44.55
C GLU A 316 13.48 -3.70 44.08
N LEU A 317 13.10 -4.36 42.97
CA LEU A 317 11.70 -4.40 42.53
C LEU A 317 11.01 -5.62 43.11
N ASN A 318 10.09 -5.40 44.04
CA ASN A 318 9.24 -6.45 44.58
C ASN A 318 8.07 -6.73 43.62
N LEU A 319 8.13 -7.86 42.91
CA LEU A 319 7.07 -8.33 42.01
C LEU A 319 5.93 -9.00 42.78
N GLY A 320 6.07 -9.26 44.08
CA GLY A 320 4.98 -9.69 44.95
C GLY A 320 5.43 -10.54 46.14
N GLU A 321 4.68 -10.46 47.24
CA GLU A 321 4.99 -11.12 48.53
C GLU A 321 4.24 -12.45 48.76
N SER A 322 3.68 -13.07 47.71
CA SER A 322 2.79 -14.23 47.86
C SER A 322 2.79 -15.15 46.64
N ALA A 323 3.98 -15.45 46.12
CA ALA A 323 4.14 -16.61 45.25
C ALA A 323 4.24 -17.88 46.11
N LEU A 324 3.64 -18.98 45.66
CA LEU A 324 3.82 -20.31 46.20
C LEU A 324 4.69 -21.10 45.22
N PHE A 325 5.93 -21.35 45.61
CA PHE A 325 6.83 -22.20 44.87
C PHE A 325 6.47 -23.66 45.13
N SER A 326 6.41 -24.51 44.11
CA SER A 326 6.32 -25.96 44.30
C SER A 326 7.65 -26.59 43.90
N ASP A 327 8.35 -27.22 44.85
CA ASP A 327 9.57 -27.97 44.54
C ASP A 327 9.25 -29.24 43.72
N ALA A 328 10.29 -29.98 43.32
CA ALA A 328 10.13 -31.24 42.60
C ALA A 328 9.37 -32.32 43.39
N GLN A 329 9.17 -32.12 44.69
CA GLN A 329 8.45 -32.98 45.61
C GLN A 329 7.05 -32.42 45.96
N HIS A 330 6.61 -31.36 45.27
CA HIS A 330 5.33 -30.65 45.48
C HIS A 330 5.17 -29.92 46.82
N HIS A 331 6.25 -29.64 47.56
CA HIS A 331 6.15 -28.78 48.74
C HIS A 331 5.91 -27.33 48.32
N GLN A 332 4.87 -26.71 48.90
CA GLN A 332 4.52 -25.32 48.66
C GLN A 332 5.28 -24.40 49.61
N ILE A 333 6.14 -23.54 49.06
CA ILE A 333 6.93 -22.57 49.82
C ILE A 333 6.46 -21.16 49.45
N LYS A 334 6.11 -20.34 50.45
CA LYS A 334 5.75 -18.95 50.21
C LYS A 334 7.02 -18.15 49.91
N CYS A 335 7.09 -17.55 48.73
CA CYS A 335 8.21 -16.78 48.25
C CYS A 335 7.79 -15.35 47.92
N SER A 336 8.67 -14.40 48.23
CA SER A 336 8.66 -13.08 47.59
C SER A 336 9.54 -13.12 46.35
N ILE A 337 9.07 -12.48 45.27
CA ILE A 337 9.84 -12.38 44.03
C ILE A 337 10.41 -10.97 43.98
N ARG A 338 11.73 -10.87 44.05
CA ARG A 338 12.44 -9.61 43.91
C ARG A 338 13.25 -9.64 42.63
N VAL A 339 13.31 -8.53 41.92
CA VAL A 339 14.30 -8.34 40.88
C VAL A 339 15.37 -7.47 41.49
N VAL A 340 16.62 -7.95 41.43
CA VAL A 340 17.79 -7.25 41.91
C VAL A 340 18.71 -6.98 40.72
N PRO A 341 19.16 -5.73 40.50
CA PRO A 341 20.13 -5.43 39.46
C PRO A 341 21.43 -6.20 39.75
N ASP A 342 22.08 -6.75 38.73
CA ASP A 342 23.39 -7.37 38.92
C ASP A 342 24.42 -6.26 39.20
N ALA A 343 25.18 -6.40 40.29
CA ALA A 343 26.21 -5.45 40.69
C ALA A 343 27.29 -5.26 39.60
N GLY A 344 27.42 -6.22 38.67
CA GLY A 344 28.30 -6.15 37.51
C GLY A 344 27.75 -5.40 36.29
N GLY A 345 26.56 -4.78 36.37
CA GLY A 345 25.99 -3.91 35.34
C GLY A 345 25.55 -4.59 34.03
N SER A 346 25.65 -5.91 33.92
CA SER A 346 25.38 -6.66 32.68
C SER A 346 24.08 -7.48 32.69
N GLY A 347 23.28 -7.39 33.75
CA GLY A 347 21.99 -8.10 33.81
C GLY A 347 21.14 -7.76 35.04
N SER A 348 19.93 -8.29 35.08
CA SER A 348 19.07 -8.31 36.28
C SER A 348 18.88 -9.76 36.73
N GLN A 349 18.80 -10.01 38.03
CA GLN A 349 18.53 -11.34 38.58
C GLN A 349 17.16 -11.35 39.26
N VAL A 350 16.38 -12.41 39.06
CA VAL A 350 15.15 -12.65 39.82
C VAL A 350 15.51 -13.51 41.02
N HIS A 351 15.27 -12.97 42.19
CA HIS A 351 15.47 -13.60 43.48
C HIS A 351 14.10 -14.09 43.96
N PHE A 352 13.98 -15.38 44.20
CA PHE A 352 12.88 -16.02 44.89
C PHE A 352 13.30 -16.19 46.34
N ILE A 353 12.73 -15.39 47.24
CA ILE A 353 13.09 -15.40 48.66
C ILE A 353 11.96 -16.07 49.41
N ALA A 354 12.21 -17.29 49.89
CA ALA A 354 11.28 -18.06 50.71
C ALA A 354 11.13 -17.49 52.13
N SER A 355 10.09 -17.90 52.85
CA SER A 355 9.82 -17.47 54.23
C SER A 355 10.92 -17.84 55.23
N ASP A 356 11.68 -18.91 54.97
CA ASP A 356 12.84 -19.33 55.75
C ASP A 356 14.14 -18.59 55.36
N LYS A 357 14.02 -17.55 54.51
CA LYS A 357 15.11 -16.78 53.91
C LYS A 357 16.00 -17.57 52.94
N THR A 358 15.59 -18.77 52.51
CA THR A 358 16.28 -19.42 51.39
C THR A 358 16.06 -18.62 50.11
N VAL A 359 17.15 -18.33 49.39
CA VAL A 359 17.12 -17.52 48.18
C VAL A 359 17.47 -18.40 46.99
N ALA A 360 16.48 -18.67 46.13
CA ALA A 360 16.74 -19.21 44.80
C ALA A 360 16.93 -18.04 43.83
N LYS A 361 18.00 -18.06 43.04
CA LYS A 361 18.32 -17.01 42.07
C LYS A 361 18.20 -17.54 40.66
N ILE A 362 17.56 -16.76 39.80
CA ILE A 362 17.52 -17.02 38.36
C ILE A 362 17.98 -15.77 37.65
N ALA A 363 19.05 -15.90 36.87
CA ALA A 363 19.50 -14.84 35.99
C ALA A 363 18.46 -14.56 34.91
N ILE A 364 18.07 -13.30 34.73
CA ILE A 364 17.29 -12.88 33.56
C ILE A 364 18.29 -12.73 32.42
N ASN A 365 18.19 -13.64 31.47
CA ASN A 365 18.96 -13.57 30.24
C ASN A 365 18.04 -13.85 29.04
N SER A 366 18.56 -13.69 27.84
CA SER A 366 17.82 -13.93 26.58
C SER A 366 17.35 -15.39 26.38
N SER A 367 17.82 -16.33 27.21
CA SER A 367 17.41 -17.73 27.19
C SER A 367 16.26 -18.05 28.15
N LEU A 368 15.94 -17.15 29.08
CA LEU A 368 14.86 -17.33 30.06
C LEU A 368 13.50 -17.28 29.35
N LYS A 369 12.77 -18.39 29.38
CA LYS A 369 11.41 -18.47 28.88
C LYS A 369 10.44 -18.33 30.05
N VAL A 370 9.52 -17.39 29.95
CA VAL A 370 8.47 -17.12 30.95
C VAL A 370 7.15 -17.63 30.38
N PHE A 371 6.47 -18.52 31.09
CA PHE A 371 5.16 -19.04 30.74
C PHE A 371 4.17 -18.73 31.87
N LEU A 372 2.89 -18.58 31.56
CA LEU A 372 1.81 -18.49 32.55
C LEU A 372 0.80 -19.61 32.29
N ARG A 373 0.58 -20.50 33.26
CA ARG A 373 -0.36 -21.63 33.20
C ARG A 373 -1.16 -21.72 34.49
N ASP A 374 -2.48 -21.60 34.46
CA ASP A 374 -3.35 -21.83 35.63
C ASP A 374 -2.86 -21.13 36.91
N ARG A 375 -2.53 -19.83 36.81
CA ARG A 375 -1.94 -18.99 37.89
C ARG A 375 -0.51 -19.35 38.31
N THR A 376 0.16 -20.17 37.52
CA THR A 376 1.57 -20.57 37.70
C THR A 376 2.44 -19.90 36.66
N VAL A 377 3.41 -19.10 37.09
CA VAL A 377 4.48 -18.57 36.23
C VAL A 377 5.57 -19.63 36.13
N GLU A 378 5.75 -20.24 34.98
CA GLU A 378 6.81 -21.22 34.73
C GLU A 378 8.00 -20.53 34.04
N LEU A 379 9.18 -20.59 34.66
CA LEU A 379 10.42 -20.01 34.15
C LEU A 379 11.34 -21.13 33.71
N ALA A 380 11.55 -21.30 32.40
CA ALA A 380 12.44 -22.33 31.90
C ALA A 380 13.73 -21.71 31.37
N ASN A 381 14.87 -22.18 31.87
CA ASN A 381 16.19 -21.91 31.32
C ASN A 381 16.90 -23.25 30.99
N SER A 382 18.19 -23.21 30.67
CA SER A 382 19.02 -24.40 30.42
C SER A 382 19.13 -25.36 31.62
N GLN A 383 18.80 -24.90 32.83
CA GLN A 383 18.84 -25.67 34.07
C GLN A 383 17.50 -26.35 34.41
N GLY A 384 16.45 -26.09 33.63
CA GLY A 384 15.14 -26.72 33.77
C GLY A 384 14.00 -25.72 34.00
N PRO A 385 12.74 -26.21 34.02
CA PRO A 385 11.56 -25.40 34.30
C PRO A 385 11.37 -25.20 35.81
N LEU A 386 11.28 -23.95 36.21
CA LEU A 386 10.92 -23.49 37.54
C LEU A 386 9.43 -23.13 37.55
N ARG A 387 8.61 -23.69 38.44
CA ARG A 387 7.17 -23.36 38.49
C ARG A 387 6.84 -22.55 39.73
N VAL A 388 6.27 -21.38 39.50
CA VAL A 388 5.91 -20.41 40.53
C VAL A 388 4.39 -20.27 40.53
N ALA A 389 3.69 -21.05 41.35
CA ALA A 389 2.26 -20.83 41.56
C ALA A 389 2.10 -19.48 42.26
N VAL A 390 1.09 -18.70 41.93
CA VAL A 390 0.89 -17.39 42.57
C VAL A 390 -0.47 -17.37 43.23
N ALA A 391 -0.47 -16.95 44.50
CA ALA A 391 -1.66 -17.02 45.34
C ALA A 391 -2.81 -16.12 44.86
N SER A 392 -2.51 -15.09 44.07
CA SER A 392 -3.52 -14.21 43.46
C SER A 392 -3.30 -14.04 41.97
N GLU A 393 -4.39 -13.96 41.22
CA GLU A 393 -4.40 -13.75 39.78
C GLU A 393 -3.74 -12.41 39.40
N HIS A 394 -4.03 -11.35 40.14
CA HIS A 394 -3.39 -10.04 39.98
C HIS A 394 -1.87 -10.08 40.21
N SER A 395 -1.41 -10.87 41.18
CA SER A 395 0.02 -11.06 41.42
C SER A 395 0.66 -11.86 40.28
N SER A 396 0.01 -12.91 39.75
CA SER A 396 0.56 -13.70 38.63
C SER A 396 0.74 -12.86 37.37
N LEU A 397 -0.22 -11.99 37.07
CA LEU A 397 -0.18 -11.09 35.93
C LEU A 397 0.92 -10.03 36.08
N PHE A 398 1.10 -9.49 37.28
CA PHE A 398 2.17 -8.52 37.55
C PHE A 398 3.57 -9.15 37.46
N ILE A 399 3.73 -10.34 38.06
CA ILE A 399 4.99 -11.10 37.99
C ILE A 399 5.30 -11.45 36.52
N TYR A 400 4.30 -11.94 35.78
CA TYR A 400 4.47 -12.28 34.37
C TYR A 400 4.82 -11.07 33.49
N ALA A 401 4.08 -9.97 33.63
CA ALA A 401 4.33 -8.72 32.90
C ALA A 401 5.72 -8.15 33.22
N GLY A 402 6.10 -8.16 34.50
CA GLY A 402 7.40 -7.70 34.95
C GLY A 402 8.54 -8.52 34.34
N LEU A 403 8.42 -9.85 34.37
CA LEU A 403 9.43 -10.75 33.82
C LEU A 403 9.53 -10.64 32.29
N LEU A 404 8.41 -10.50 31.56
CA LEU A 404 8.43 -10.27 30.11
C LEU A 404 9.12 -8.96 29.74
N HIS A 405 8.81 -7.88 30.45
CA HIS A 405 9.41 -6.57 30.23
C HIS A 405 10.94 -6.62 30.40
N LEU A 406 11.39 -7.27 31.47
CA LEU A 406 12.82 -7.41 31.79
C LEU A 406 13.57 -8.31 30.79
N VAL A 407 12.96 -9.42 30.36
CA VAL A 407 13.54 -10.28 29.32
C VAL A 407 13.70 -9.53 28.00
N GLY A 408 12.70 -8.73 27.61
CA GLY A 408 12.72 -7.91 26.40
C GLY A 408 13.86 -6.86 26.40
N ARG A 409 14.11 -6.19 27.53
CA ARG A 409 15.23 -5.24 27.69
C ARG A 409 16.60 -5.91 27.58
N SER A 410 16.76 -7.14 28.10
CA SER A 410 18.06 -7.84 28.11
C SER A 410 18.56 -8.29 26.73
N ALA A 411 17.68 -8.39 25.74
CA ALA A 411 17.95 -9.18 24.54
C ALA A 411 18.55 -8.40 23.36
N GLY A 412 18.50 -7.07 23.30
CA GLY A 412 19.01 -6.30 22.14
C GLY A 412 18.50 -6.76 20.76
N ALA A 413 17.46 -7.61 20.68
CA ALA A 413 17.15 -8.42 19.50
C ALA A 413 15.63 -8.54 19.32
N GLY A 414 15.06 -7.65 18.51
CA GLY A 414 13.63 -7.65 18.18
C GLY A 414 13.13 -8.93 17.50
N LYS A 415 14.00 -9.71 16.84
CA LYS A 415 13.59 -10.81 15.96
C LYS A 415 13.28 -12.14 16.70
N ALA A 416 14.08 -12.51 17.71
CA ALA A 416 13.85 -13.73 18.49
C ALA A 416 12.69 -13.59 19.50
N PHE A 417 12.37 -12.35 19.89
CA PHE A 417 11.20 -12.00 20.68
C PHE A 417 9.90 -12.15 19.87
N GLU A 418 9.91 -11.76 18.59
CA GLU A 418 8.76 -11.89 17.69
C GLU A 418 8.43 -13.35 17.33
N GLU A 419 9.42 -14.16 16.94
CA GLU A 419 9.20 -15.58 16.58
C GLU A 419 8.69 -16.45 17.76
N ARG A 420 9.09 -16.10 18.99
CA ARG A 420 8.67 -16.83 20.21
C ARG A 420 7.34 -16.32 20.78
N ARG A 421 6.95 -15.09 20.46
CA ARG A 421 5.63 -14.49 20.77
C ARG A 421 4.52 -15.09 19.90
N ASP A 422 4.78 -15.43 18.65
CA ASP A 422 3.77 -15.99 17.74
C ASP A 422 3.40 -17.44 18.10
N LEU A 423 4.36 -18.23 18.60
CA LEU A 423 4.08 -19.54 19.23
C LEU A 423 3.28 -19.42 20.54
N LEU A 424 3.27 -18.24 21.16
CA LEU A 424 2.57 -17.93 22.42
C LEU A 424 1.07 -17.65 22.17
N ALA A 425 0.71 -17.06 21.03
CA ALA A 425 -0.68 -16.84 20.63
C ALA A 425 -1.43 -18.14 20.33
N ILE A 426 -0.72 -19.17 19.86
CA ILE A 426 -1.29 -20.47 19.49
C ILE A 426 -1.57 -21.36 20.72
N ARG A 427 -0.90 -21.14 21.87
CA ARG A 427 -1.00 -22.00 23.06
C ARG A 427 -1.72 -21.39 24.27
N VAL A 428 -2.07 -20.10 24.21
CA VAL A 428 -2.86 -19.39 25.24
C VAL A 428 -4.35 -19.29 24.85
N CYS A 429 -4.69 -19.65 23.60
CA CYS A 429 -6.05 -20.08 23.21
C CYS A 429 -6.19 -21.57 23.47
#